data_AF-A0A358UC23-F1
#
_entry.id   AF-A0A358UC23-F1
#
_cell.length_a   1.000
_cell.length_b   1.000
_cell.length_c   1.000
_cell.angle_alpha   90.00
_cell.angle_beta   90.00
_cell.angle_gamma   90.00
#
_symmetry.space_group_name_H-M   'P 1'
#
loop_
_entity.id
_entity.type
_entity.pdbx_description
1 polymer ?
#
loop_
_entity_poly.entity_id
_entity_poly.type
_entity_poly.pdbx_seq_one_letter_code
_entity_poly.pdbx_strand_id
1 'polypeptide(L)'
;MKKRIALILITLLIIFALPGCAEQEKASLADQSEFKYHMYIGLNDKDTYKQIISDDEAQKIVSEICLKYVDGYTVTKRQGVYKDEKGIVTQENSLVYEFYSATDDKIKSVMDEALVKLNQNSILVEKAKVDFKFYEGATEE
;
A
#
# COMPACT_ATOMS: atom_id res chain seq x y z
N MET A 1 12.07 -51.65 44.09
CA MET A 1 10.77 -51.07 43.71
C MET A 1 10.62 -49.61 44.09
N LYS A 2 10.85 -49.22 45.37
CA LYS A 2 10.70 -47.82 45.84
C LYS A 2 11.49 -46.77 45.03
N LYS A 3 12.74 -47.05 44.63
CA LYS A 3 13.56 -46.14 43.80
C LYS A 3 13.02 -45.97 42.36
N ARG A 4 12.41 -47.02 41.79
CA ARG A 4 11.80 -46.95 40.44
C ARG A 4 10.47 -46.19 40.46
N ILE A 5 9.69 -46.35 41.52
CA ILE A 5 8.45 -45.60 41.74
C ILE A 5 8.75 -44.11 41.97
N ALA A 6 9.79 -43.80 42.75
CA ALA A 6 10.24 -42.42 42.95
C ALA A 6 10.72 -41.76 41.64
N LEU A 7 11.42 -42.50 40.79
CA LEU A 7 11.86 -42.00 39.49
C LEU A 7 10.67 -41.67 38.56
N ILE A 8 9.67 -42.55 38.54
CA ILE A 8 8.44 -42.36 37.74
C ILE A 8 7.65 -41.14 38.23
N LEU A 9 7.53 -40.95 39.55
CA LEU A 9 6.84 -39.80 40.13
C LEU A 9 7.56 -38.47 39.83
N ILE A 10 8.89 -38.43 39.87
CA ILE A 10 9.67 -37.24 39.51
C ILE A 10 9.50 -36.91 38.02
N THR A 11 9.47 -37.92 37.16
CA THR A 11 9.30 -37.73 35.71
C THR A 11 7.90 -37.19 35.38
N LEU A 12 6.87 -37.69 36.06
CA LEU A 12 5.50 -37.18 35.95
C LEU A 12 5.39 -35.72 36.44
N LEU A 13 6.08 -35.35 37.52
CA LEU A 13 6.06 -33.98 38.05
C LEU A 13 6.67 -32.95 37.09
N ILE A 14 7.71 -33.33 36.35
CA ILE A 14 8.38 -32.46 35.37
C ILE A 14 7.49 -32.19 34.15
N ILE A 15 6.65 -33.16 33.74
CA ILE A 15 5.72 -33.01 32.60
C ILE A 15 4.58 -32.04 32.94
N PHE A 16 4.14 -31.99 34.21
CA PHE A 16 3.10 -31.05 34.67
C PHE A 16 3.65 -29.66 35.05
N ALA A 17 4.97 -29.50 35.20
CA ALA A 17 5.61 -28.25 35.59
C ALA A 17 6.18 -27.44 34.41
N LEU A 18 5.90 -27.85 33.17
CA LEU A 18 6.00 -26.95 32.03
C LEU A 18 4.67 -26.19 31.98
N PRO A 19 4.55 -24.98 32.58
CA PRO A 19 3.50 -24.09 32.15
C PRO A 19 3.71 -23.96 30.65
N GLY A 20 2.79 -24.54 29.86
CA GLY A 20 2.70 -24.18 28.46
C GLY A 20 2.59 -22.66 28.48
N CYS A 21 3.65 -21.98 28.08
CA CYS A 21 3.54 -20.63 27.58
C CYS A 21 2.66 -20.77 26.35
N ALA A 22 1.35 -20.82 26.57
CA ALA A 22 0.39 -20.40 25.57
C ALA A 22 0.77 -18.95 25.33
N GLU A 23 1.58 -18.74 24.31
CA GLU A 23 1.92 -17.42 23.81
C GLU A 23 0.57 -16.80 23.46
N GLN A 24 0.12 -15.89 24.32
CA GLN A 24 -1.11 -15.17 24.13
C GLN A 24 -0.88 -14.30 22.90
N GLU A 25 -1.36 -14.75 21.73
CA GLU A 25 -1.42 -13.95 20.51
C GLU A 25 -2.09 -12.64 20.89
N LYS A 26 -1.29 -11.59 21.07
CA LYS A 26 -1.84 -10.24 21.09
C LYS A 26 -2.47 -10.04 19.74
N ALA A 27 -3.76 -9.69 19.70
CA ALA A 27 -4.44 -9.30 18.48
C ALA A 27 -3.56 -8.27 17.75
N SER A 28 -2.99 -8.67 16.61
CA SER A 28 -2.10 -7.82 15.83
C SER A 28 -2.94 -6.77 15.12
N LEU A 29 -2.45 -5.52 15.11
CA LEU A 29 -3.02 -4.45 14.30
C LEU A 29 -2.69 -4.60 12.80
N ALA A 30 -1.86 -5.58 12.44
CA ALA A 30 -1.55 -5.95 11.07
C ALA A 30 -1.49 -7.47 10.97
N ASP A 31 -2.47 -8.07 10.30
CA ASP A 31 -2.61 -9.52 10.11
C ASP A 31 -2.74 -9.92 8.64
N GLN A 32 -2.86 -8.95 7.72
CA GLN A 32 -2.83 -9.17 6.26
C GLN A 32 -1.47 -8.75 5.72
N SER A 33 -0.88 -9.56 4.83
CA SER A 33 0.39 -9.27 4.17
C SER A 33 0.18 -9.17 2.66
N GLU A 34 0.03 -7.94 2.17
CA GLU A 34 -0.39 -7.64 0.80
C GLU A 34 0.48 -6.54 0.16
N PHE A 35 0.19 -6.16 -1.08
CA PHE A 35 0.91 -5.11 -1.79
C PHE A 35 0.22 -3.75 -1.64
N LYS A 36 1.04 -2.75 -1.34
CA LYS A 36 0.72 -1.33 -1.45
C LYS A 36 1.35 -0.74 -2.70
N TYR A 37 0.65 0.18 -3.35
CA TYR A 37 1.15 0.92 -4.50
C TYR A 37 1.14 2.42 -4.25
N HIS A 38 2.18 3.10 -4.71
CA HIS A 38 2.16 4.55 -4.91
C HIS A 38 2.29 4.86 -6.39
N MET A 39 1.34 5.62 -6.92
CA MET A 39 1.35 6.07 -8.31
C MET A 39 1.56 7.59 -8.35
N TYR A 40 2.63 8.03 -9.00
CA TYR A 40 3.04 9.43 -9.10
C TYR A 40 2.81 9.92 -10.53
N ILE A 41 1.91 10.89 -10.68
CA ILE A 41 1.53 11.44 -11.98
C ILE A 41 1.92 12.90 -12.05
N GLY A 42 2.78 13.25 -13.01
CA GLY A 42 3.07 14.64 -13.38
C GLY A 42 1.89 15.32 -14.06
N LEU A 43 1.78 16.64 -13.91
CA LEU A 43 0.70 17.45 -14.47
C LEU A 43 1.11 18.33 -15.65
N ASN A 44 2.39 18.34 -16.03
CA ASN A 44 2.85 19.03 -17.23
C ASN A 44 2.54 18.17 -18.45
N ASP A 45 1.86 18.76 -19.42
CA ASP A 45 1.59 18.13 -20.70
C ASP A 45 2.90 17.78 -21.43
N LYS A 46 3.01 16.56 -21.97
CA LYS A 46 4.27 16.05 -22.53
C LYS A 46 4.75 16.80 -23.79
N ASP A 47 3.84 17.48 -24.48
CA ASP A 47 4.15 18.16 -25.74
C ASP A 47 4.52 19.64 -25.50
N THR A 48 3.90 20.27 -24.50
CA THR A 48 4.11 21.70 -24.17
C THR A 48 5.02 21.94 -22.97
N TYR A 49 5.30 20.92 -22.16
CA TYR A 49 6.04 20.99 -20.89
C TYR A 49 5.44 21.97 -19.88
N LYS A 50 4.12 22.18 -19.97
CA LYS A 50 3.38 23.10 -19.10
C LYS A 50 2.13 22.42 -18.58
N GLN A 51 1.75 22.79 -17.36
CA GLN A 51 0.48 22.39 -16.82
C GLN A 51 -0.66 23.15 -17.54
N ILE A 52 -1.46 22.40 -18.30
CA ILE A 52 -2.58 22.94 -19.11
C ILE A 52 -3.93 22.85 -18.41
N ILE A 53 -4.05 21.99 -17.40
CA ILE A 53 -5.25 21.82 -16.56
C ILE A 53 -4.89 22.03 -15.09
N SER A 54 -5.87 22.47 -14.29
CA SER A 54 -5.64 22.69 -12.85
C SER A 54 -5.41 21.38 -12.09
N ASP A 55 -4.78 21.45 -10.91
CA ASP A 55 -4.62 20.29 -10.02
C ASP A 55 -5.96 19.63 -9.69
N ASP A 56 -7.01 20.42 -9.47
CA ASP A 56 -8.35 19.93 -9.13
C ASP A 56 -8.99 19.20 -10.30
N GLU A 57 -8.83 19.73 -11.52
CA GLU A 57 -9.33 19.09 -12.73
C GLU A 57 -8.60 17.78 -13.02
N ALA A 58 -7.27 17.77 -12.93
CA ALA A 58 -6.47 16.57 -13.07
C ALA A 58 -6.86 15.51 -12.00
N GLN A 59 -7.00 15.94 -10.75
CA GLN A 59 -7.41 15.05 -9.65
C GLN A 59 -8.79 14.47 -9.91
N LYS A 60 -9.74 15.27 -10.40
CA LYS A 60 -11.09 14.78 -10.74
C LYS A 60 -11.01 13.69 -11.82
N ILE A 61 -10.29 13.96 -12.91
CA ILE A 61 -10.12 13.01 -14.02
C ILE A 61 -9.51 11.69 -13.53
N VAL A 62 -8.38 11.75 -12.82
CA VAL A 62 -7.70 10.54 -12.35
C VAL A 62 -8.51 9.81 -11.28
N SER A 63 -9.21 10.54 -10.42
CA SER A 63 -10.13 9.96 -9.44
C SER A 63 -11.24 9.14 -10.10
N GLU A 64 -11.88 9.69 -11.13
CA GLU A 64 -12.89 8.98 -11.92
C GLU A 64 -12.31 7.73 -12.61
N ILE A 65 -11.06 7.77 -13.06
CA ILE A 65 -10.37 6.60 -13.62
C ILE A 65 -10.13 5.55 -12.54
N CYS A 66 -9.55 5.93 -11.38
CA CYS A 66 -9.28 5.02 -10.28
C CYS A 66 -10.52 4.26 -9.84
N LEU A 67 -11.65 4.94 -9.64
CA LEU A 67 -12.91 4.34 -9.19
C LEU A 67 -13.54 3.34 -10.18
N LYS A 68 -13.01 3.22 -11.42
CA LYS A 68 -13.42 2.16 -12.36
C LYS A 68 -12.74 0.82 -12.08
N TYR A 69 -11.56 0.83 -11.47
CA TYR A 69 -10.69 -0.35 -11.39
C TYR A 69 -10.36 -0.77 -9.95
N VAL A 70 -10.29 0.17 -9.01
CA VAL A 70 -9.94 -0.08 -7.61
C VAL A 70 -11.05 0.34 -6.66
N ASP A 71 -11.08 -0.28 -5.48
CA ASP A 71 -12.14 -0.08 -4.48
C ASP A 71 -11.93 1.18 -3.64
N GLY A 72 -10.69 1.68 -3.59
CA GLY A 72 -10.35 2.91 -2.87
C GLY A 72 -8.91 3.33 -3.07
N TYR A 73 -8.63 4.59 -2.72
CA TYR A 73 -7.30 5.18 -2.73
C TYR A 73 -7.25 6.40 -1.81
N THR A 74 -6.04 6.80 -1.43
CA THR A 74 -5.76 8.12 -0.84
C THR A 74 -4.97 8.95 -1.84
N VAL A 75 -5.28 10.24 -1.98
CA VAL A 75 -4.58 11.14 -2.92
C VAL A 75 -3.91 12.29 -2.18
N THR A 76 -2.70 12.67 -2.62
CA THR A 76 -1.98 13.85 -2.13
C THR A 76 -1.43 14.67 -3.30
N LYS A 77 -1.52 15.99 -3.21
CA LYS A 77 -0.84 16.91 -4.14
C LYS A 77 0.60 17.12 -3.69
N ARG A 78 1.55 16.99 -4.62
CA ARG A 78 2.98 17.18 -4.37
C ARG A 78 3.58 18.04 -5.45
N GLN A 79 4.81 18.48 -5.21
CA GLN A 79 5.63 19.16 -6.20
C GLN A 79 6.96 18.43 -6.34
N GLY A 80 7.34 18.18 -7.58
CA GLY A 80 8.60 17.57 -7.96
C GLY A 80 9.49 18.55 -8.72
N VAL A 81 10.78 18.26 -8.69
CA VAL A 81 11.78 18.90 -9.55
C VAL A 81 12.63 17.79 -10.14
N TYR A 82 12.79 17.77 -11.45
CA TYR A 82 13.67 16.85 -12.13
C TYR A 82 14.49 17.56 -13.20
N LYS A 83 15.58 16.91 -13.62
CA LYS A 83 16.41 17.37 -14.71
C LYS A 83 16.25 16.40 -15.88
N ASP A 84 15.89 16.92 -17.05
CA ASP A 84 15.73 16.10 -18.24
C ASP A 84 17.08 15.68 -18.85
N GLU A 85 17.04 14.89 -19.92
CA GLU A 85 18.24 14.42 -20.63
C GLU A 85 19.10 15.56 -21.22
N LYS A 86 18.51 16.75 -21.42
CA LYS A 86 19.19 17.96 -21.92
C LYS A 86 19.72 18.82 -20.78
N GLY A 87 19.55 18.41 -19.54
CA GLY A 87 19.98 19.15 -18.37
C GLY A 87 19.04 20.27 -17.93
N ILE A 88 17.85 20.39 -18.55
CA ILE A 88 16.85 21.40 -18.22
C ILE A 88 16.16 20.99 -16.93
N VAL A 89 16.11 21.93 -15.97
CA VAL A 89 15.41 21.74 -14.70
C VAL A 89 13.94 22.06 -14.92
N THR A 90 13.08 21.07 -14.69
CA THR A 90 11.63 21.19 -14.76
C THR A 90 11.06 21.04 -13.35
N GLN A 91 10.26 22.01 -12.95
CA GLN A 91 9.42 21.94 -11.76
C GLN A 91 8.00 21.59 -12.19
N GLU A 92 7.39 20.66 -11.47
CA GLU A 92 6.12 20.07 -11.88
C GLU A 92 5.27 19.77 -10.65
N ASN A 93 3.98 20.09 -10.73
CA ASN A 93 3.00 19.60 -9.75
C ASN A 93 2.66 18.15 -10.07
N SER A 94 2.39 17.35 -9.04
CA SER A 94 2.11 15.93 -9.19
C SER A 94 0.98 15.49 -8.27
N LEU A 95 0.24 14.49 -8.71
CA LEU A 95 -0.71 13.76 -7.88
C LEU A 95 -0.07 12.43 -7.48
N VAL A 96 -0.17 12.09 -6.19
CA VAL A 96 0.29 10.82 -5.66
C VAL A 96 -0.90 10.05 -5.11
N TYR A 97 -1.16 8.89 -5.68
CA TYR A 97 -2.23 7.99 -5.25
C TYR A 97 -1.64 6.79 -4.50
N GLU A 98 -2.14 6.54 -3.28
CA GLU A 98 -1.84 5.36 -2.48
C GLU A 98 -2.99 4.36 -2.53
N PHE A 99 -2.66 3.10 -2.84
CA PHE A 99 -3.61 2.00 -2.98
C PHE A 99 -3.22 0.85 -2.06
N TYR A 100 -4.22 0.32 -1.36
CA TYR A 100 -4.15 -0.97 -0.64
C TYR A 100 -5.08 -1.96 -1.33
N SER A 101 -4.77 -3.26 -1.25
CA SER A 101 -5.57 -4.35 -1.84
C SER A 101 -5.86 -4.21 -3.34
N ALA A 102 -4.94 -3.59 -4.09
CA ALA A 102 -4.99 -3.52 -5.54
C ALA A 102 -4.08 -4.59 -6.19
N THR A 103 -4.44 -5.02 -7.40
CA THR A 103 -3.62 -5.94 -8.21
C THR A 103 -2.83 -5.18 -9.26
N ASP A 104 -1.75 -5.78 -9.76
CA ASP A 104 -0.93 -5.20 -10.83
C ASP A 104 -1.77 -4.84 -12.07
N ASP A 105 -2.71 -5.71 -12.46
CA ASP A 105 -3.57 -5.50 -13.62
C ASP A 105 -4.51 -4.30 -13.44
N LYS A 106 -5.06 -4.12 -12.23
CA LYS A 106 -5.91 -2.97 -11.90
C LYS A 106 -5.09 -1.67 -11.95
N ILE A 107 -3.93 -1.64 -11.29
CA ILE A 107 -3.05 -0.46 -11.29
C ILE A 107 -2.56 -0.12 -12.70
N LYS A 108 -2.21 -1.12 -13.51
CA LYS A 108 -1.85 -0.93 -14.92
C LYS A 108 -2.99 -0.31 -15.73
N SER A 109 -4.23 -0.78 -15.53
CA SER A 109 -5.41 -0.23 -16.21
C SER A 109 -5.66 1.23 -15.85
N VAL A 110 -5.46 1.62 -14.57
CA VAL A 110 -5.51 3.03 -14.15
C VAL A 110 -4.44 3.84 -14.90
N MET A 111 -3.19 3.37 -14.91
CA MET A 111 -2.08 4.10 -15.55
C MET A 111 -2.27 4.24 -17.06
N ASP A 112 -2.69 3.19 -17.75
CA ASP A 112 -2.91 3.20 -19.21
C ASP A 112 -3.97 4.26 -19.58
N GLU A 113 -5.07 4.36 -18.83
CA GLU A 113 -6.10 5.36 -19.09
C GLU A 113 -5.66 6.78 -18.67
N ALA A 114 -4.95 6.92 -17.55
CA ALA A 114 -4.46 8.20 -17.06
C ALA A 114 -3.42 8.83 -18.02
N LEU A 115 -2.51 8.02 -18.56
CA LEU A 115 -1.52 8.47 -19.55
C LEU A 115 -2.19 9.13 -20.76
N VAL A 116 -3.25 8.51 -21.28
CA VAL A 116 -4.01 9.03 -22.43
C VAL A 116 -4.78 10.29 -22.04
N LYS A 117 -5.49 10.26 -20.89
CA LYS A 117 -6.36 11.36 -20.48
C LYS A 117 -5.62 12.64 -20.10
N LEU A 118 -4.41 12.51 -19.55
CA LEU A 118 -3.59 13.63 -19.13
C LEU A 118 -2.45 13.97 -20.11
N ASN A 119 -2.39 13.30 -21.26
CA ASN A 119 -1.33 13.43 -22.26
C ASN A 119 0.07 13.35 -21.64
N GLN A 120 0.31 12.31 -20.84
CA GLN A 120 1.57 12.09 -20.10
C GLN A 120 2.47 11.09 -20.84
N ASN A 121 3.79 11.25 -20.67
CA ASN A 121 4.76 10.31 -21.25
C ASN A 121 4.94 9.05 -20.38
N SER A 122 4.86 9.22 -19.06
CA SER A 122 5.12 8.16 -18.09
C SER A 122 4.46 8.47 -16.76
N ILE A 123 4.20 7.41 -15.98
CA ILE A 123 3.76 7.48 -14.58
C ILE A 123 4.75 6.63 -13.78
N LEU A 124 5.26 7.17 -12.67
CA LEU A 124 6.10 6.39 -11.76
C LEU A 124 5.19 5.58 -10.84
N VAL A 125 5.48 4.29 -10.68
CA VAL A 125 4.79 3.41 -9.73
C VAL A 125 5.80 2.75 -8.79
N GLU A 126 5.53 2.83 -7.49
CA GLU A 126 6.24 2.09 -6.46
C GLU A 126 5.33 0.98 -5.94
N LYS A 127 5.90 -0.20 -5.71
CA LYS A 127 5.20 -1.37 -5.14
C LYS A 127 5.97 -1.85 -3.92
N ALA A 128 5.27 -1.98 -2.80
CA ALA A 128 5.84 -2.47 -1.55
C ALA A 128 4.96 -3.56 -0.96
N LYS A 129 5.58 -4.64 -0.47
CA LYS A 129 4.88 -5.60 0.37
C LYS A 129 4.77 -5.03 1.78
N VAL A 130 3.57 -4.96 2.33
CA VAL A 130 3.27 -4.35 3.63
C VAL A 130 2.30 -5.22 4.42
N ASP A 131 2.40 -5.16 5.73
CA ASP A 131 1.40 -5.75 6.62
C ASP A 131 0.41 -4.65 7.06
N PHE A 132 -0.89 -4.88 6.90
CA PHE A 132 -1.93 -3.92 7.32
C PHE A 132 -3.23 -4.61 7.73
N LYS A 133 -4.16 -3.81 8.29
CA LYS A 133 -5.53 -4.20 8.61
C LYS A 133 -6.43 -2.96 8.60
N PHE A 134 -7.63 -3.08 8.07
CA PHE A 134 -8.69 -2.10 8.31
C PHE A 134 -9.36 -2.42 9.65
N TYR A 135 -9.34 -1.47 10.59
CA TYR A 135 -9.96 -1.63 11.90
C TYR A 135 -11.39 -1.08 11.88
N GLU A 136 -12.37 -1.95 12.16
CA GLU A 136 -13.81 -1.63 12.06
C GLU A 136 -14.49 -1.42 13.43
N GLY A 137 -13.74 -1.51 14.54
CA GLY A 137 -14.31 -1.44 15.89
C GLY A 137 -15.01 -2.73 16.33
N ALA A 138 -15.60 -2.71 17.53
CA ALA A 138 -16.48 -3.78 17.97
C ALA A 138 -17.88 -3.54 17.39
N THR A 139 -18.38 -4.48 16.59
CA THR A 139 -19.78 -4.49 16.17
C THR A 139 -20.65 -4.85 17.37
N GLU A 140 -21.47 -3.92 17.85
CA GLU A 140 -22.62 -4.28 18.69
C GLU A 140 -23.68 -4.88 17.76
N GLU A 141 -23.89 -6.20 17.82
CA GLU A 141 -25.04 -6.88 17.20
C GLU A 141 -26.32 -6.68 18.02
#